data_AF-B4GYH2-F1
#
_entry.id   AF-B4GYH2-F1
#
_cell.length_a   1.000
_cell.length_b   1.000
_cell.length_c   1.000
_cell.angle_alpha   90.00
_cell.angle_beta   90.00
_cell.angle_gamma   90.00
#
_symmetry.space_group_name_H-M   'P 1'
#
loop_
_entity.id
_entity.type
_entity.pdbx_description
1 polymer ?
#
loop_
_entity_poly.entity_id
_entity_poly.type
_entity_poly.pdbx_seq_one_letter_code
_entity_poly.pdbx_strand_id
1 'polypeptide(L)' 'MEEVCLFHPNGKYLATGSADATARIWDCDKRTQMRLFRGHKDPPKATWSLVAEMT' A
#
# COMPACT_ATOMS: atom_id res chain seq x y z
N MET A 1 -13.10 0.88 12.22
CA MET A 1 -11.85 1.64 11.95
C MET A 1 -10.78 0.60 11.71
N GLU A 2 -10.56 0.23 10.46
CA GLU A 2 -9.47 -0.68 10.12
C GLU A 2 -8.55 0.06 9.16
N GLU A 3 -7.45 0.56 9.69
CA GLU A 3 -6.31 0.97 8.89
C GLU A 3 -5.37 -0.23 8.83
N VAL A 4 -4.89 -0.57 7.63
CA VAL A 4 -3.95 -1.69 7.47
C VAL A 4 -2.62 -1.20 6.95
N CYS A 5 -1.56 -1.79 7.47
CA CYS A 5 -0.20 -1.55 7.01
C CYS A 5 0.50 -2.90 6.79
N LEU A 6 1.21 -3.02 5.67
CA LEU A 6 1.88 -4.26 5.27
C LEU A 6 3.26 -3.92 4.70
N PHE A 7 4.27 -4.62 5.22
CA PHE A 7 5.61 -4.54 4.66
C PHE A 7 5.73 -5.48 3.46
N HIS A 8 6.38 -4.99 2.40
CA HIS A 8 6.83 -5.84 1.32
C HIS A 8 7.90 -6.82 1.86
N PRO A 9 7.96 -8.07 1.38
CA PRO A 9 8.89 -9.08 1.91
C PRO A 9 10.36 -8.68 1.87
N ASN A 10 10.75 -7.80 0.94
CA ASN A 10 12.11 -7.24 0.85
C ASN A 10 12.42 -6.17 1.94
N GLY A 11 11.44 -5.76 2.75
CA GLY A 11 11.58 -4.74 3.79
C GLY A 11 11.75 -3.29 3.31
N LYS A 12 11.82 -3.05 2.00
CA LYS A 12 12.07 -1.70 1.44
C LYS A 12 10.81 -0.90 1.18
N TYR A 13 9.68 -1.58 1.03
CA TYR A 13 8.41 -0.92 0.73
C TYR A 13 7.39 -1.22 1.81
N LEU A 14 6.62 -0.20 2.16
CA LEU A 14 5.48 -0.30 3.05
C LEU A 14 4.23 0.16 2.30
N ALA A 15 3.21 -0.67 2.29
CA ALA A 15 1.89 -0.32 1.79
C ALA A 15 0.97 -0.01 2.96
N THR A 16 0.23 1.10 2.86
CA THR A 16 -0.79 1.46 3.86
C THR A 16 -2.11 1.70 3.16
N GLY A 17 -3.19 1.14 3.69
CA GLY A 17 -4.57 1.39 3.24
C GLY A 17 -5.37 2.08 4.34
N SER A 18 -6.10 3.13 3.98
CA SER A 18 -6.98 3.84 4.91
C SER A 18 -8.43 3.76 4.46
N ALA A 19 -9.34 3.97 5.42
CA ALA A 19 -10.78 3.98 5.20
C ALA A 19 -11.24 5.18 4.35
N ASP A 20 -10.37 6.17 4.12
CA ASP A 20 -10.60 7.30 3.23
C ASP A 20 -10.52 6.94 1.73
N ALA A 21 -10.52 5.64 1.41
CA ALA A 21 -10.37 5.08 0.06
C ALA A 21 -9.03 5.45 -0.61
N THR A 22 -8.00 5.69 0.21
CA THR A 22 -6.63 5.89 -0.26
C THR A 22 -5.72 4.72 0.13
N ALA A 23 -4.85 4.35 -0.80
CA ALA A 23 -3.74 3.44 -0.57
C ALA A 23 -2.44 4.19 -0.89
N ARG A 24 -1.43 4.05 -0.02
CA ARG A 24 -0.14 4.71 -0.16
C ARG A 24 0.96 3.67 -0.15
N ILE A 25 1.96 3.89 -1.00
CA ILE A 25 3.20 3.11 -1.01
C ILE A 25 4.32 4.03 -0.54
N TRP A 26 5.09 3.54 0.43
CA TRP A 26 6.19 4.21 1.07
C TRP A 26 7.49 3.46 0.76
N ASP A 27 8.53 4.21 0.43
CA ASP A 27 9.90 3.71 0.42
C ASP A 27 10.47 3.89 1.84
N CYS A 28 10.79 2.78 2.51
CA CYS A 28 11.30 2.78 3.88
C CYS A 28 12.74 3.27 3.98
N ASP A 29 13.55 3.07 2.93
CA ASP A 29 14.94 3.52 2.88
C ASP A 29 15.00 5.04 2.76
N LYS A 30 14.19 5.60 1.85
CA LYS A 30 14.11 7.04 1.61
C LYS A 30 13.16 7.76 2.57
N ARG A 31 12.31 7.00 3.28
CA ARG A 31 11.22 7.51 4.14
C ARG A 31 10.29 8.46 3.39
N THR A 32 10.04 8.19 2.12
CA THR A 32 9.21 9.03 1.25
C THR A 32 8.01 8.26 0.71
N GLN A 33 6.89 8.97 0.55
CA GLN A 33 5.72 8.44 -0.14
C GLN A 33 6.02 8.38 -1.64
N MET A 34 6.05 7.18 -2.21
CA MET A 34 6.31 7.00 -3.63
C MET A 34 5.06 7.15 -4.47
N ARG A 35 3.95 6.57 -4.02
CA ARG A 35 2.68 6.59 -4.77
C ARG A 35 1.50 6.74 -3.83
N LEU A 36 0.51 7.47 -4.31
CA LEU A 36 -0.80 7.61 -3.70
C LEU A 36 -1.83 7.15 -4.72
N PHE A 37 -2.56 6.10 -4.37
CA PHE A 37 -3.69 5.63 -5.12
C PHE A 37 -4.97 6.08 -4.42
N ARG A 38 -5.87 6.70 -5.18
CA ARG A 38 -7.14 7.24 -4.68
C ARG A 38 -8.30 6.54 -5.39
N GLY A 39 -9.40 6.35 -4.67
CA GLY A 39 -10.62 5.77 -5.25
C GLY A 39 -10.67 4.25 -5.19
N HIS A 40 -9.83 3.62 -4.36
CA HIS A 40 -9.98 2.20 -4.07
C HIS A 40 -11.21 2.00 -3.19
N LYS A 41 -12.31 1.53 -3.78
CA LYS A 41 -13.50 1.05 -3.05
C LYS A 41 -13.30 -0.36 -2.48
N ASP A 42 -12.31 -1.09 -3.01
CA ASP A 42 -12.00 -2.43 -2.57
C ASP A 42 -11.14 -2.42 -1.31
N PRO A 43 -11.36 -3.36 -0.38
CA PRO A 43 -10.53 -3.49 0.80
C PRO A 43 -9.06 -3.69 0.37
N PRO A 44 -8.10 -3.18 1.14
CA PRO A 44 -6.66 -3.19 0.81
C PRO A 44 -6.08 -4.60 0.53
N LYS A 45 -6.82 -5.66 0.90
CA LYS A 45 -6.53 -7.05 0.58
C LYS A 45 -6.73 -7.41 -0.91
N ALA A 46 -7.44 -6.63 -1.72
CA ALA A 46 -7.57 -6.87 -3.16
C ALA A 46 -6.44 -6.18 -3.96
N THR A 47 -5.95 -5.05 -3.45
CA THR A 47 -4.96 -4.22 -4.16
C THR A 47 -3.58 -4.88 -4.25
N TRP A 48 -3.19 -5.74 -3.31
CA TRP A 48 -1.87 -6.39 -3.36
C TRP A 48 -1.78 -7.52 -4.38
N SER A 49 -2.88 -8.16 -4.79
CA SER A 49 -2.83 -9.12 -5.90
C SER A 49 -2.30 -8.44 -7.17
N LEU A 50 -2.70 -7.18 -7.40
CA LEU A 50 -2.23 -6.38 -8.53
C LEU A 50 -0.77 -5.92 -8.40
N VAL A 51 -0.26 -5.79 -7.17
CA VAL A 51 1.14 -5.39 -6.92
C VAL A 51 2.08 -6.61 -6.90
N ALA A 52 1.58 -7.78 -6.51
CA ALA A 52 2.32 -9.04 -6.51
C ALA A 52 2.61 -9.55 -7.93
N GLU A 53 1.78 -9.21 -8.91
CA GLU A 53 2.02 -9.52 -10.33
C GLU A 53 3.10 -8.64 -10.99
N MET A 54 3.66 -7.65 -10.27
CA MET A 54 4.78 -6.82 -10.74
C MET A 54 6.16 -7.34 -10.30
N THR A 55 6.25 -8.57 -9.78
CA THR A 55 7.51 -9.32 -9.60
C THR A 55 7.97 -9.95 -10.90
#